data_AF-A0A397ITU6-F1
#
_entry.id   AF-A0A397ITU6-F1
#
_cell.length_a   1.000
_cell.length_b   1.000
_cell.length_c   1.000
_cell.angle_alpha   90.00
_cell.angle_beta   90.00
_cell.angle_gamma   90.00
#
_symmetry.space_group_name_H-M   'P 1'
#
loop_
_entity.id
_entity.type
_entity.pdbx_description
1 polymer ?
#
loop_
_entity_poly.entity_id
_entity_poly.type
_entity_poly.pdbx_seq_one_letter_code
_entity_poly.pdbx_strand_id
1 'polypeptide(L)'
;MEYQAPSSVTQIEHVIAQLYGGGGVNPQYQKSAQEFIHNFQKQTYAWDLAPQLLASQSVNSQFIGAHTFQVKISRDWNTLSLEKKQWLRRELLEWIVRLSNGANLVITKLCLALTAYAIQAVPDIWTNFIPEVFEMLHNGAIAVSTQNPGQSLFIELPLLEFLTVVPEEVMRGNMVGDKKAKVHQELTDSTQRVLSTLKTILSNYQAQQQKDILIKRKGLKCLQSWILYGVPFESLHPLIDDVINLFPFESTYDEATEVLIELLSSPRIAKYQDTVCEKILRCMTSEWAKNQITAAIHDGNEMVSRNLCRLITTFGDNFSDYVAIHFLRQDIIIYLEMMIMFIGFPGYFGQDQEISFLY
;
A
#
# COMPACT_ATOMS: atom_id res chain seq x y z
N MET A 1 29.79 27.37 11.34
CA MET A 1 28.48 26.82 11.72
C MET A 1 27.79 27.88 12.56
N GLU A 2 26.83 28.61 11.99
CA GLU A 2 26.00 29.51 12.78
C GLU A 2 25.12 28.67 13.71
N TYR A 3 25.24 28.90 15.02
CA TYR A 3 24.42 28.26 16.04
C TYR A 3 23.01 28.88 15.96
N GLN A 4 22.12 28.30 15.16
CA GLN A 4 20.70 28.63 15.22
C GLN A 4 20.14 28.08 16.54
N ALA A 5 19.47 28.94 17.32
CA ALA A 5 18.79 28.54 18.54
C ALA A 5 17.76 27.42 18.23
N PRO A 6 17.61 26.41 19.10
CA PRO A 6 16.67 25.32 18.87
C PRO A 6 15.25 25.89 18.75
N SER A 7 14.59 25.60 17.63
CA SER A 7 13.20 26.01 17.40
C SER A 7 12.26 25.31 18.39
N SER A 8 11.28 26.03 18.93
CA SER A 8 10.24 25.41 19.76
C SER A 8 9.23 24.65 18.88
N VAL A 9 8.55 23.64 19.45
CA VAL A 9 7.48 22.92 18.73
C VAL A 9 6.41 23.89 18.24
N THR A 10 6.02 24.84 19.08
CA THR A 10 5.03 25.87 18.74
C THR A 10 5.43 26.69 17.51
N GLN A 11 6.72 27.02 17.36
CA GLN A 11 7.23 27.72 16.19
C GLN A 11 7.09 26.85 14.93
N ILE A 12 7.45 25.56 15.03
CA ILE A 12 7.36 24.62 13.92
C ILE A 12 5.89 24.42 13.51
N GLU A 13 5.00 24.21 14.48
CA GLU A 13 3.56 24.07 14.24
C GLU A 13 2.97 25.31 13.57
N HIS A 14 3.40 26.50 13.96
CA HIS A 14 2.97 27.74 13.31
C HIS A 14 3.41 27.80 11.84
N VAL A 15 4.67 27.43 11.54
CA VAL A 15 5.16 27.36 10.15
C VAL A 15 4.37 26.32 9.34
N ILE A 16 4.08 25.16 9.92
CA ILE A 16 3.27 24.10 9.29
C ILE A 16 1.84 24.60 9.04
N ALA A 17 1.21 25.23 10.02
CA ALA A 17 -0.14 25.78 9.89
C ALA A 17 -0.21 26.83 8.77
N GLN A 18 0.80 27.69 8.65
CA GLN A 18 0.88 28.67 7.56
C GLN A 18 1.15 28.04 6.19
N LEU A 19 1.92 26.95 6.14
CA LEU A 19 2.17 26.21 4.89
C LEU A 19 0.89 25.57 4.33
N TYR A 20 0.02 25.04 5.19
CA TYR A 20 -1.17 24.28 4.80
C TYR A 20 -2.52 25.00 5.05
N GLY A 21 -2.51 26.24 5.57
CA GLY A 21 -3.69 26.97 6.07
C GLY A 21 -4.64 27.56 5.02
N GLY A 22 -4.36 27.37 3.72
CA GLY A 22 -5.28 27.67 2.61
C GLY A 22 -5.43 29.15 2.20
N GLY A 23 -5.36 29.40 0.88
CA GLY A 23 -5.77 30.64 0.21
C GLY A 23 -4.65 31.61 -0.17
N GLY A 24 -3.94 31.35 -1.28
CA GLY A 24 -3.02 32.34 -1.89
C GLY A 24 -1.66 32.47 -1.19
N VAL A 25 -1.16 31.40 -0.57
CA VAL A 25 0.18 31.39 0.03
C VAL A 25 1.20 31.68 -1.06
N ASN A 26 1.88 32.81 -0.94
CA ASN A 26 2.95 33.24 -1.85
C ASN A 26 3.90 32.06 -2.11
N PRO A 27 4.17 31.66 -3.37
CA PRO A 27 5.09 30.56 -3.69
C PRO A 27 6.46 30.70 -3.01
N GLN A 28 6.91 31.94 -2.80
CA GLN A 28 8.15 32.24 -2.11
C GLN A 28 8.07 31.88 -0.61
N TYR A 29 6.91 32.07 0.03
CA TYR A 29 6.70 31.64 1.41
C TYR A 29 6.63 30.11 1.51
N GLN A 30 5.93 29.43 0.59
CA GLN A 30 5.88 27.96 0.57
C GLN A 30 7.28 27.36 0.48
N LYS A 31 8.12 27.92 -0.42
CA LYS A 31 9.52 27.53 -0.55
C LYS A 31 10.29 27.75 0.75
N SER A 32 10.20 28.95 1.35
CA SER A 32 10.89 29.25 2.62
C SER A 32 10.43 28.35 3.78
N ALA A 33 9.14 28.02 3.86
CA ALA A 33 8.60 27.12 4.88
C ALA A 33 9.07 25.67 4.66
N GLN A 34 9.12 25.20 3.41
CA GLN A 34 9.69 23.88 3.08
C GLN A 34 11.19 23.83 3.40
N GLU A 35 11.95 24.87 3.07
CA GLU A 35 13.37 25.00 3.42
C GLU A 35 13.57 25.00 4.94
N PHE A 36 12.72 25.71 5.68
CA PHE A 36 12.73 25.69 7.14
C PHE A 36 12.49 24.28 7.69
N ILE A 37 11.45 23.58 7.24
CA ILE A 37 11.16 22.20 7.67
C ILE A 37 12.32 21.28 7.33
N HIS A 38 12.88 21.40 6.13
CA HIS A 38 14.02 20.60 5.69
C HIS A 38 15.27 20.85 6.56
N ASN A 39 15.55 22.10 6.92
CA ASN A 39 16.65 22.46 7.80
C ASN A 39 16.41 22.01 9.24
N PHE A 40 15.17 22.11 9.73
CA PHE A 40 14.77 21.55 11.03
C PHE A 40 15.04 20.04 11.09
N GLN A 41 14.62 19.29 10.07
CA GLN A 41 14.86 17.84 9.98
C GLN A 41 16.35 17.47 9.89
N LYS A 42 17.25 18.46 9.65
CA LYS A 42 18.71 18.28 9.74
C LYS A 42 19.27 18.30 11.15
N GLN A 43 18.57 18.94 12.08
CA GLN A 43 19.11 19.20 13.39
C GLN A 43 19.08 17.97 14.30
N THR A 44 19.97 17.93 15.28
CA THR A 44 20.04 16.84 16.28
C THR A 44 18.81 16.81 17.16
N TYR A 45 18.32 17.97 17.61
CA TYR A 45 17.11 18.12 18.44
C TYR A 45 15.82 17.67 17.75
N ALA A 46 15.83 17.46 16.43
CA ALA A 46 14.65 16.99 15.69
C ALA A 46 14.16 15.60 16.16
N TRP A 47 15.04 14.78 16.75
CA TRP A 47 14.65 13.51 17.37
C TRP A 47 13.65 13.69 18.52
N ASP A 48 13.81 14.77 19.30
CA ASP A 48 12.99 15.03 20.48
C ASP A 48 11.75 15.87 20.16
N LEU A 49 11.76 16.61 19.04
CA LEU A 49 10.58 17.37 18.59
C LEU A 49 9.61 16.52 17.76
N ALA A 50 10.07 15.45 17.11
CA ALA A 50 9.20 14.58 16.30
C ALA A 50 8.03 13.96 17.10
N PRO A 51 8.23 13.37 18.30
CA PRO A 51 7.13 12.92 19.16
C PRO A 51 6.17 14.05 19.54
N GLN A 52 6.68 15.25 19.80
CA GLN A 52 5.85 16.39 20.19
C GLN A 52 4.95 16.86 19.02
N LEU A 53 5.47 16.82 17.79
CA LEU A 53 4.67 17.08 16.58
C LEU A 53 3.60 15.99 16.35
N LEU A 54 3.91 14.72 16.64
CA LEU A 54 2.94 13.62 16.61
C LEU A 54 1.86 13.74 17.69
N ALA A 55 2.16 14.39 18.80
CA ALA A 55 1.19 14.70 19.86
C ALA A 55 0.23 15.83 19.49
N SER A 56 0.50 16.56 18.42
CA SER A 56 -0.33 17.67 17.94
C SER A 56 -1.74 17.21 17.55
N GLN A 57 -2.71 18.12 17.61
CA GLN A 57 -4.05 17.91 17.05
C GLN A 57 -4.09 18.12 15.53
N SER A 58 -3.06 18.77 14.95
CA SER A 58 -2.98 19.02 13.52
C SER A 58 -2.45 17.79 12.78
N VAL A 59 -3.23 17.25 11.84
CA VAL A 59 -2.83 16.16 10.95
C VAL A 59 -1.55 16.49 10.19
N ASN A 60 -1.38 17.75 9.78
CA ASN A 60 -0.17 18.21 9.08
C ASN A 60 1.05 18.18 10.01
N SER A 61 0.90 18.59 11.27
CA SER A 61 1.99 18.50 12.25
C SER A 61 2.36 17.05 12.54
N GLN A 62 1.37 16.18 12.73
CA GLN A 62 1.58 14.75 12.90
C GLN A 62 2.33 14.13 11.72
N PHE A 63 1.95 14.48 10.49
CA PHE A 63 2.64 14.02 9.29
C PHE A 63 4.11 14.47 9.26
N ILE A 64 4.40 15.74 9.58
CA ILE A 64 5.78 16.22 9.65
C ILE A 64 6.56 15.55 10.77
N GLY A 65 5.94 15.25 11.92
CA GLY A 65 6.54 14.46 12.99
C GLY A 65 6.98 13.06 12.51
N ALA A 66 6.05 12.32 11.88
CA ALA A 66 6.34 11.01 11.29
C ALA A 66 7.42 11.08 10.20
N HIS A 67 7.34 12.08 9.31
CA HIS A 67 8.31 12.27 8.25
C HIS A 67 9.70 12.63 8.79
N THR A 68 9.75 13.37 9.90
CA THR A 68 11.01 13.71 10.57
C THR A 68 11.70 12.44 11.05
N PHE A 69 10.99 11.49 11.66
CA PHE A 69 11.59 10.19 11.99
C PHE A 69 12.16 9.48 10.77
N GLN A 70 11.40 9.39 9.67
CA GLN A 70 11.87 8.74 8.44
C GLN A 70 13.18 9.36 7.92
N VAL A 71 13.23 10.69 7.80
CA VAL A 71 14.42 11.42 7.33
C VAL A 71 15.61 11.20 8.27
N LYS A 72 15.37 11.29 9.58
CA LYS A 72 16.38 11.16 10.62
C LYS A 72 16.95 9.74 10.69
N ILE A 73 16.12 8.71 10.54
CA ILE A 73 16.55 7.30 10.46
C ILE A 73 17.42 7.10 9.24
N SER A 74 17.02 7.61 8.07
CA SER A 74 17.78 7.45 6.84
C SER A 74 19.16 8.10 6.92
N ARG A 75 19.24 9.34 7.43
CA ARG A 75 20.46 10.15 7.40
C ARG A 75 21.38 9.94 8.60
N ASP A 76 20.82 9.84 9.79
CA ASP A 76 21.56 9.96 11.05
C ASP A 76 21.63 8.64 11.84
N TRP A 77 21.28 7.51 11.24
CA TRP A 77 21.28 6.20 11.90
C TRP A 77 22.59 5.89 12.64
N ASN A 78 23.71 6.18 11.99
CA ASN A 78 25.05 5.87 12.51
C ASN A 78 25.49 6.77 13.66
N THR A 79 24.78 7.89 13.89
CA THR A 79 25.08 8.79 15.02
C THR A 79 24.35 8.38 16.29
N LEU A 80 23.42 7.42 16.22
CA LEU A 80 22.63 6.99 17.36
C LEU A 80 23.34 5.90 18.18
N SER A 81 23.26 6.02 19.52
CA SER A 81 23.62 4.94 20.43
C SER A 81 22.66 3.75 20.30
N LEU A 82 23.09 2.57 20.71
CA LEU A 82 22.24 1.36 20.71
C LEU A 82 20.95 1.56 21.53
N GLU A 83 21.06 2.20 22.69
CA GLU A 83 19.91 2.51 23.55
C GLU A 83 18.89 3.40 22.84
N LYS A 84 19.35 4.46 22.16
CA LYS A 84 18.45 5.36 21.42
C LYS A 84 17.82 4.67 20.20
N LYS A 85 18.54 3.74 19.55
CA LYS A 85 17.95 2.88 18.50
C LYS A 85 16.87 1.96 19.06
N GLN A 86 17.06 1.35 20.23
CA GLN A 86 16.04 0.51 20.87
C GLN A 86 14.82 1.31 21.33
N TRP A 87 15.04 2.50 21.89
CA TRP A 87 13.96 3.44 22.21
C TRP A 87 13.14 3.80 20.97
N LEU A 88 13.82 4.14 19.86
CA LEU A 88 13.15 4.57 18.63
C LEU A 88 12.18 3.52 18.07
N ARG A 89 12.52 2.23 18.17
CA ARG A 89 11.60 1.14 17.80
C ARG A 89 10.30 1.20 18.60
N ARG A 90 10.41 1.28 19.93
CA ARG A 90 9.25 1.33 20.83
C ARG A 90 8.43 2.58 20.59
N GLU A 91 9.10 3.73 20.49
CA GLU A 91 8.48 5.02 20.23
C GLU A 91 7.63 5.00 18.95
N LEU A 92 8.18 4.51 17.83
CA LEU A 92 7.43 4.41 16.56
C LEU A 92 6.19 3.51 16.67
N LEU A 93 6.33 2.36 17.32
CA LEU A 93 5.22 1.42 17.50
C LEU A 93 4.13 2.00 18.41
N GLU A 94 4.50 2.65 19.51
CA GLU A 94 3.57 3.34 20.40
C GLU A 94 2.80 4.42 19.65
N TRP A 95 3.46 5.20 18.79
CA TRP A 95 2.78 6.19 17.96
C TRP A 95 1.85 5.58 16.92
N ILE A 96 2.22 4.45 16.30
CA ILE A 96 1.35 3.73 15.37
C ILE A 96 0.08 3.24 16.08
N VAL A 97 0.21 2.67 17.29
CA VAL A 97 -0.93 2.22 18.09
C VAL A 97 -1.81 3.42 18.47
N ARG A 98 -1.20 4.49 18.99
CA ARG A 98 -1.91 5.69 19.46
C ARG A 98 -2.68 6.40 18.34
N LEU A 99 -2.12 6.42 17.13
CA LEU A 99 -2.71 7.08 15.95
C LEU A 99 -3.39 6.10 14.99
N SER A 100 -3.65 4.86 15.42
CA SER A 100 -4.28 3.82 14.57
C SER A 100 -5.66 4.19 14.02
N ASN A 101 -6.41 5.01 14.76
CA ASN A 101 -7.71 5.56 14.31
C ASN A 101 -7.58 6.93 13.62
N GLY A 102 -6.35 7.41 13.40
CA GLY A 102 -6.07 8.73 12.85
C GLY A 102 -6.10 8.78 11.32
N ALA A 103 -5.56 9.86 10.75
CA ALA A 103 -5.51 10.05 9.31
C ALA A 103 -4.55 9.03 8.65
N ASN A 104 -5.01 8.35 7.59
CA ASN A 104 -4.22 7.32 6.91
C ASN A 104 -2.85 7.82 6.44
N LEU A 105 -2.73 9.07 5.99
CA LEU A 105 -1.45 9.66 5.56
C LEU A 105 -0.37 9.67 6.68
N VAL A 106 -0.80 9.81 7.94
CA VAL A 106 0.11 9.80 9.09
C VAL A 106 0.52 8.36 9.40
N ILE A 107 -0.45 7.43 9.37
CA ILE A 107 -0.21 6.00 9.56
C ILE A 107 0.78 5.48 8.51
N THR A 108 0.55 5.76 7.23
CA THR A 108 1.47 5.44 6.12
C THR A 108 2.86 5.98 6.40
N LYS A 109 2.98 7.24 6.83
CA LYS A 109 4.29 7.85 7.08
C LYS A 109 5.01 7.23 8.27
N LEU A 110 4.30 6.87 9.34
CA LEU A 110 4.86 6.13 10.48
C LEU A 110 5.29 4.71 10.08
N CYS A 111 4.50 4.01 9.26
CA CYS A 111 4.86 2.68 8.75
C CYS A 111 6.11 2.73 7.87
N LEU A 112 6.25 3.77 7.03
CA LEU A 112 7.48 4.01 6.27
C LEU A 112 8.69 4.30 7.18
N ALA A 113 8.51 5.09 8.24
CA ALA A 113 9.57 5.33 9.22
C ALA A 113 9.97 4.04 9.96
N LEU A 114 9.00 3.22 10.38
CA LEU A 114 9.25 1.92 11.02
C LEU A 114 9.93 0.93 10.06
N THR A 115 9.55 0.93 8.79
CA THR A 115 10.18 0.10 7.75
C THR A 115 11.62 0.53 7.52
N ALA A 116 11.88 1.84 7.40
CA ALA A 116 13.24 2.36 7.31
C ALA A 116 14.08 1.99 8.56
N TYR A 117 13.47 2.02 9.76
CA TYR A 117 14.11 1.55 10.98
C TYR A 117 14.45 0.06 10.89
N ALA A 118 13.49 -0.80 10.53
CA ALA A 118 13.67 -2.25 10.44
C ALA A 118 14.79 -2.60 9.46
N ILE A 119 14.77 -2.01 8.27
CA ILE A 119 15.84 -2.20 7.26
C ILE A 119 17.19 -1.76 7.82
N GLN A 120 17.28 -0.66 8.56
CA GLN A 120 18.55 -0.23 9.17
C GLN A 120 19.01 -1.11 10.34
N ALA A 121 18.07 -1.69 11.07
CA ALA A 121 18.29 -2.53 12.25
C ALA A 121 18.64 -3.98 11.92
N VAL A 122 18.25 -4.49 10.75
CA VAL A 122 18.63 -5.84 10.30
C VAL A 122 20.08 -5.85 9.82
N PRO A 123 20.90 -6.85 10.21
CA PRO A 123 20.57 -7.99 11.09
C PRO A 123 20.88 -7.78 12.57
N ASP A 124 21.52 -6.68 12.95
CA ASP A 124 22.24 -6.58 14.23
C ASP A 124 21.35 -6.26 15.44
N ILE A 125 20.25 -5.53 15.24
CA ILE A 125 19.44 -4.94 16.32
C ILE A 125 18.03 -5.51 16.33
N TRP A 126 17.44 -5.74 15.16
CA TRP A 126 16.07 -6.22 15.05
C TRP A 126 15.95 -7.26 13.94
N THR A 127 15.96 -8.53 14.34
CA THR A 127 15.59 -9.68 13.50
C THR A 127 14.14 -10.05 13.74
N ASN A 128 13.54 -10.85 12.87
CA ASN A 128 12.16 -11.30 12.95
C ASN A 128 11.14 -10.14 13.06
N PHE A 129 11.41 -9.03 12.36
CA PHE A 129 10.72 -7.77 12.62
C PHE A 129 9.24 -7.81 12.22
N ILE A 130 8.87 -8.55 11.17
CA ILE A 130 7.48 -8.62 10.72
C ILE A 130 6.60 -9.32 11.78
N PRO A 131 6.90 -10.56 12.23
CA PRO A 131 6.16 -11.20 13.33
C PRO A 131 6.11 -10.38 14.61
N GLU A 132 7.20 -9.72 14.99
CA GLU A 132 7.22 -8.86 16.17
C GLU A 132 6.27 -7.67 16.03
N VAL A 133 6.14 -7.06 14.84
CA VAL A 133 5.17 -5.96 14.63
C VAL A 133 3.74 -6.43 14.83
N PHE A 134 3.37 -7.63 14.36
CA PHE A 134 2.04 -8.20 14.65
C PHE A 134 1.76 -8.25 16.15
N GLU A 135 2.71 -8.80 16.91
CA GLU A 135 2.58 -8.98 18.35
C GLU A 135 2.55 -7.65 19.09
N MET A 136 3.45 -6.72 18.74
CA MET A 136 3.55 -5.41 19.39
C MET A 136 2.32 -4.53 19.13
N LEU A 137 1.78 -4.54 17.90
CA LEU A 137 0.54 -3.80 17.61
C LEU A 137 -0.66 -4.41 18.35
N HIS A 138 -0.77 -5.74 18.39
CA HIS A 138 -1.84 -6.42 19.12
C HIS A 138 -1.78 -6.17 20.63
N ASN A 139 -0.59 -6.35 21.23
CA ASN A 139 -0.38 -6.10 22.66
C ASN A 139 -0.58 -4.63 23.02
N GLY A 140 -0.11 -3.71 22.18
CA GLY A 140 -0.34 -2.28 22.35
C GLY A 140 -1.83 -1.93 22.31
N ALA A 141 -2.61 -2.56 21.42
CA ALA A 141 -4.05 -2.36 21.36
C ALA A 141 -4.74 -2.82 22.64
N ILE A 142 -4.40 -4.01 23.13
CA ILE A 142 -4.92 -4.54 24.40
C ILE A 142 -4.57 -3.59 25.55
N ALA A 143 -3.32 -3.14 25.64
CA ALA A 143 -2.89 -2.23 26.69
C ALA A 143 -3.71 -0.92 26.69
N VAL A 144 -3.97 -0.32 25.54
CA VAL A 144 -4.78 0.90 25.46
C VAL A 144 -6.25 0.61 25.81
N SER A 145 -6.83 -0.50 25.33
CA SER A 145 -8.21 -0.86 25.67
C SER A 145 -8.40 -1.21 27.15
N THR A 146 -7.40 -1.79 27.81
CA THR A 146 -7.46 -2.02 29.27
C THR A 146 -7.38 -0.72 30.07
N GLN A 147 -6.55 0.24 29.63
CA GLN A 147 -6.44 1.56 30.28
C GLN A 147 -7.67 2.44 30.01
N ASN A 148 -8.26 2.33 28.82
CA ASN A 148 -9.41 3.11 28.38
C ASN A 148 -10.51 2.19 27.82
N PRO A 149 -11.39 1.61 28.68
CA PRO A 149 -12.40 0.61 28.29
C PRO A 149 -13.46 1.03 27.26
N GLY A 150 -13.39 2.24 26.69
CA GLY A 150 -14.24 2.71 25.60
C GLY A 150 -13.50 3.01 24.29
N GLN A 151 -12.17 2.89 24.27
CA GLN A 151 -11.36 3.17 23.09
C GLN A 151 -11.15 1.89 22.28
N SER A 152 -12.01 1.68 21.27
CA SER A 152 -11.77 0.66 20.25
C SER A 152 -10.67 1.16 19.30
N LEU A 153 -9.53 0.48 19.29
CA LEU A 153 -8.48 0.73 18.31
C LEU A 153 -8.67 -0.13 17.08
N PHE A 154 -8.18 0.36 15.94
CA PHE A 154 -8.31 -0.32 14.67
C PHE A 154 -6.93 -0.63 14.08
N ILE A 155 -6.33 -1.70 14.61
CA ILE A 155 -4.94 -2.08 14.32
C ILE A 155 -4.75 -2.77 12.98
N GLU A 156 -5.82 -3.26 12.36
CA GLU A 156 -5.78 -3.92 11.06
C GLU A 156 -5.29 -2.95 9.98
N LEU A 157 -5.65 -1.66 10.07
CA LEU A 157 -5.19 -0.64 9.12
C LEU A 157 -3.68 -0.39 9.19
N PRO A 158 -3.08 0.00 10.34
CA PRO A 158 -1.64 0.19 10.41
C PRO A 158 -0.87 -1.10 10.14
N LEU A 159 -1.40 -2.27 10.52
CA LEU A 159 -0.79 -3.55 10.19
C LEU A 159 -0.74 -3.77 8.67
N LEU A 160 -1.87 -3.64 7.97
CA LEU A 160 -1.92 -3.78 6.51
C LEU A 160 -1.05 -2.73 5.82
N GLU A 161 -1.03 -1.50 6.32
CA GLU A 161 -0.19 -0.44 5.77
C GLU A 161 1.30 -0.78 5.91
N PHE A 162 1.73 -1.23 7.10
CA PHE A 162 3.08 -1.71 7.34
C PHE A 162 3.44 -2.88 6.40
N LEU A 163 2.58 -3.88 6.30
CA LEU A 163 2.79 -5.05 5.44
C LEU A 163 2.79 -4.68 3.94
N THR A 164 2.15 -3.58 3.55
CA THR A 164 2.19 -3.07 2.17
C THR A 164 3.51 -2.37 1.90
N VAL A 165 3.97 -1.48 2.78
CA VAL A 165 5.17 -0.65 2.53
C VAL A 165 6.48 -1.43 2.67
N VAL A 166 6.53 -2.48 3.49
CA VAL A 166 7.75 -3.28 3.70
C VAL A 166 8.31 -3.85 2.40
N PRO A 167 7.57 -4.68 1.63
CA PRO A 167 8.05 -5.18 0.35
C PRO A 167 8.39 -4.07 -0.65
N GLU A 168 7.61 -2.99 -0.71
CA GLU A 168 7.88 -1.87 -1.61
C GLU A 168 9.24 -1.20 -1.32
N GLU A 169 9.52 -0.90 -0.05
CA GLU A 169 10.78 -0.26 0.35
C GLU A 169 11.97 -1.20 0.20
N VAL A 170 11.77 -2.52 0.36
CA VAL A 170 12.82 -3.52 0.08
C VAL A 170 13.15 -3.56 -1.42
N MET A 171 12.14 -3.47 -2.29
CA MET A 171 12.35 -3.42 -3.75
C MET A 171 13.01 -2.12 -4.21
N ARG A 172 12.64 -0.97 -3.61
CA ARG A 172 13.23 0.34 -3.92
C ARG A 172 14.62 0.53 -3.29
N GLY A 173 14.91 -0.19 -2.21
CA GLY A 173 16.11 -0.02 -1.42
C GLY A 173 17.39 -0.49 -2.13
N ASN A 174 18.40 0.38 -2.18
CA ASN A 174 19.74 0.06 -2.70
C ASN A 174 20.60 -0.72 -1.69
N MET A 175 20.04 -1.76 -1.07
CA MET A 175 20.78 -2.63 -0.15
C MET A 175 21.75 -3.54 -0.92
N VAL A 176 22.89 -3.85 -0.31
CA VAL A 176 23.93 -4.71 -0.92
C VAL A 176 24.40 -5.79 0.05
N GLY A 177 24.93 -6.89 -0.51
CA GLY A 177 25.58 -7.96 0.24
C GLY A 177 24.67 -8.66 1.26
N ASP A 178 25.25 -9.02 2.40
CA ASP A 178 24.61 -9.82 3.45
C ASP A 178 23.36 -9.16 4.02
N LYS A 179 23.36 -7.82 4.14
CA LYS A 179 22.20 -7.08 4.62
C LYS A 179 20.98 -7.29 3.73
N LYS A 180 21.16 -7.18 2.41
CA LYS A 180 20.10 -7.46 1.44
C LYS A 180 19.58 -8.90 1.62
N ALA A 181 20.48 -9.87 1.67
CA ALA A 181 20.10 -11.27 1.84
C ALA A 181 19.30 -11.51 3.13
N LYS A 182 19.71 -10.92 4.25
CA LYS A 182 19.01 -11.04 5.54
C LYS A 182 17.63 -10.38 5.51
N VAL A 183 17.49 -9.19 4.95
CA VAL A 183 16.18 -8.54 4.82
C VAL A 183 15.25 -9.35 3.90
N HIS A 184 15.74 -9.89 2.79
CA HIS A 184 14.92 -10.76 1.94
C HIS A 184 14.52 -12.08 2.66
N GLN A 185 15.41 -12.63 3.49
CA GLN A 185 15.10 -13.80 4.30
C GLN A 185 13.95 -13.53 5.28
N GLU A 186 13.98 -12.39 5.97
CA GLU A 186 12.92 -11.94 6.88
C GLU A 186 11.53 -11.89 6.19
N LEU A 187 11.47 -11.35 4.96
CA LEU A 187 10.23 -11.31 4.18
C LEU A 187 9.78 -12.71 3.74
N THR A 188 10.73 -13.54 3.32
CA THR A 188 10.48 -14.93 2.91
C THR A 188 9.89 -15.74 4.07
N ASP A 189 10.51 -15.67 5.25
CA ASP A 189 10.07 -16.39 6.44
C ASP A 189 8.69 -15.92 6.92
N SER A 190 8.36 -14.65 6.67
CA SER A 190 7.09 -14.04 7.07
C SER A 190 5.95 -14.24 6.06
N THR A 191 6.26 -14.70 4.84
CA THR A 191 5.30 -14.78 3.72
C THR A 191 4.05 -15.57 4.11
N GLN A 192 4.20 -16.75 4.72
CA GLN A 192 3.05 -17.57 5.10
C GLN A 192 2.12 -16.88 6.11
N ARG A 193 2.68 -16.19 7.11
CA ARG A 193 1.91 -15.47 8.12
C ARG A 193 1.12 -14.33 7.48
N VAL A 194 1.75 -13.56 6.60
CA VAL A 194 1.11 -12.46 5.89
C VAL A 194 -0.03 -12.94 5.00
N LEU A 195 0.21 -13.94 4.16
CA LEU A 195 -0.81 -14.46 3.25
C LEU A 195 -1.99 -15.11 4.00
N SER A 196 -1.73 -15.79 5.12
CA SER A 196 -2.81 -16.33 5.96
C SER A 196 -3.68 -15.24 6.57
N THR A 197 -3.08 -14.12 6.97
CA THR A 197 -3.79 -12.95 7.52
C THR A 197 -4.63 -12.28 6.43
N LEU A 198 -4.05 -12.11 5.23
CA LEU A 198 -4.77 -11.58 4.08
C LEU A 198 -5.97 -12.46 3.71
N LYS A 199 -5.82 -13.79 3.79
CA LYS A 199 -6.93 -14.71 3.54
C LYS A 199 -8.10 -14.47 4.48
N THR A 200 -7.81 -14.35 5.78
CA THR A 200 -8.84 -14.04 6.78
C THR A 200 -9.51 -12.69 6.50
N ILE A 201 -8.74 -11.67 6.15
CA ILE A 201 -9.24 -10.31 5.89
C ILE A 201 -10.12 -10.23 4.63
N LEU A 202 -9.68 -10.86 3.55
CA LEU A 202 -10.35 -10.81 2.25
C LEU A 202 -11.60 -11.70 2.22
N SER A 203 -11.68 -12.71 3.08
CA SER A 203 -12.88 -13.53 3.23
C SER A 203 -14.09 -12.73 3.74
N ASN A 204 -15.30 -13.22 3.45
CA ASN A 204 -16.59 -12.71 3.96
C ASN A 204 -16.79 -11.20 3.78
N TYR A 205 -17.14 -10.78 2.57
CA TYR A 205 -17.42 -9.37 2.25
C TYR A 205 -18.75 -8.88 2.84
N GLN A 206 -18.69 -7.73 3.53
CA GLN A 206 -19.86 -7.07 4.13
C GLN A 206 -20.05 -5.68 3.51
N ALA A 207 -20.80 -5.64 2.40
CA ALA A 207 -20.99 -4.43 1.57
C ALA A 207 -21.55 -3.20 2.29
N GLN A 208 -22.21 -3.36 3.44
CA GLN A 208 -22.83 -2.26 4.19
C GLN A 208 -21.92 -1.68 5.28
N GLN A 209 -20.75 -2.28 5.53
CA GLN A 209 -19.82 -1.83 6.56
C GLN A 209 -18.63 -1.10 5.95
N GLN A 210 -18.62 0.24 6.04
CA GLN A 210 -17.52 1.06 5.51
C GLN A 210 -16.14 0.64 6.03
N LYS A 211 -16.09 0.17 7.28
CA LYS A 211 -14.90 -0.37 7.93
C LYS A 211 -14.39 -1.61 7.20
N ASP A 212 -15.27 -2.57 6.90
CA ASP A 212 -14.94 -3.81 6.19
C ASP A 212 -14.41 -3.52 4.77
N ILE A 213 -15.10 -2.63 4.05
CA ILE A 213 -14.68 -2.16 2.72
C ILE A 213 -13.25 -1.62 2.77
N LEU A 214 -12.95 -0.73 3.73
CA LEU A 214 -11.63 -0.13 3.86
C LEU A 214 -10.54 -1.18 4.13
N ILE A 215 -10.76 -2.12 5.05
CA ILE A 215 -9.77 -3.18 5.33
C ILE A 215 -9.55 -4.02 4.08
N LYS A 216 -10.60 -4.41 3.37
CA LYS A 216 -10.46 -5.26 2.17
C LYS A 216 -9.72 -4.56 1.04
N ARG A 217 -10.01 -3.28 0.78
CA ARG A 217 -9.23 -2.48 -0.18
C ARG A 217 -7.75 -2.41 0.21
N LYS A 218 -7.45 -2.19 1.50
CA LYS A 218 -6.07 -2.21 2.00
C LYS A 218 -5.43 -3.59 1.92
N GLY A 219 -6.20 -4.66 2.16
CA GLY A 219 -5.77 -6.04 2.03
C GLY A 219 -5.41 -6.40 0.59
N LEU A 220 -6.20 -5.94 -0.39
CA LEU A 220 -5.91 -6.13 -1.81
C LEU A 220 -4.62 -5.39 -2.22
N LYS A 221 -4.43 -4.13 -1.79
CA LYS A 221 -3.17 -3.40 -2.03
C LYS A 221 -1.96 -4.08 -1.38
N CYS A 222 -2.13 -4.58 -0.17
CA CYS A 222 -1.10 -5.38 0.49
C CYS A 222 -0.78 -6.61 -0.35
N LEU A 223 -1.78 -7.39 -0.77
CA LEU A 223 -1.57 -8.57 -1.60
C LEU A 223 -0.84 -8.23 -2.91
N GLN A 224 -1.25 -7.16 -3.61
CA GLN A 224 -0.60 -6.68 -4.82
C GLN A 224 0.90 -6.43 -4.59
N SER A 225 1.26 -5.75 -3.51
CA SER A 225 2.65 -5.45 -3.17
C SER A 225 3.50 -6.71 -2.94
N TRP A 226 2.94 -7.75 -2.32
CA TRP A 226 3.62 -9.03 -2.13
C TRP A 226 3.73 -9.85 -3.44
N ILE A 227 2.75 -9.74 -4.34
CA ILE A 227 2.84 -10.33 -5.68
C ILE A 227 3.98 -9.67 -6.46
N LEU A 228 4.05 -8.34 -6.45
CA LEU A 228 5.11 -7.56 -7.10
C LEU A 228 6.50 -7.85 -6.52
N TYR A 229 6.60 -8.04 -5.22
CA TYR A 229 7.82 -8.49 -4.55
C TYR A 229 8.30 -9.86 -5.04
N GLY A 230 7.36 -10.70 -5.50
CA GLY A 230 7.64 -12.01 -6.04
C GLY A 230 7.68 -13.07 -4.95
N VAL A 231 6.56 -13.27 -4.26
CA VAL A 231 6.34 -14.49 -3.46
C VAL A 231 6.14 -15.74 -4.34
N PRO A 232 6.33 -16.96 -3.81
CA PRO A 232 6.01 -18.19 -4.53
C PRO A 232 4.51 -18.28 -4.87
N PHE A 233 4.19 -18.76 -6.07
CA PHE A 233 2.82 -18.83 -6.55
C PHE A 233 1.97 -19.84 -5.76
N GLU A 234 2.60 -20.91 -5.27
CA GLU A 234 1.99 -21.95 -4.44
C GLU A 234 1.32 -21.37 -3.19
N SER A 235 1.89 -20.29 -2.65
CA SER A 235 1.36 -19.58 -1.49
C SER A 235 0.24 -18.60 -1.86
N LEU A 236 0.20 -18.11 -3.11
CA LEU A 236 -0.81 -17.18 -3.62
C LEU A 236 -2.10 -17.88 -4.05
N HIS A 237 -2.00 -19.09 -4.59
CA HIS A 237 -3.14 -19.83 -5.12
C HIS A 237 -4.39 -19.85 -4.21
N PRO A 238 -4.26 -20.04 -2.87
CA PRO A 238 -5.42 -20.07 -1.97
C PRO A 238 -6.18 -18.74 -1.81
N LEU A 239 -5.65 -17.63 -2.32
CA LEU A 239 -6.23 -16.27 -2.23
C LEU A 239 -6.93 -15.85 -3.52
N ILE A 240 -6.70 -16.56 -4.64
CA ILE A 240 -7.24 -16.17 -5.95
C ILE A 240 -8.76 -16.09 -5.92
N ASP A 241 -9.41 -17.07 -5.29
CA ASP A 241 -10.87 -17.10 -5.16
C ASP A 241 -11.38 -15.95 -4.28
N ASP A 242 -10.65 -15.58 -3.22
CA ASP A 242 -11.03 -14.44 -2.38
C ASP A 242 -10.96 -13.11 -3.17
N VAL A 243 -9.94 -12.94 -4.02
CA VAL A 243 -9.82 -11.76 -4.90
C VAL A 243 -10.93 -11.73 -5.96
N ILE A 244 -11.19 -12.86 -6.61
CA ILE A 244 -12.25 -12.98 -7.62
C ILE A 244 -13.63 -12.70 -7.02
N ASN A 245 -13.88 -13.14 -5.78
CA ASN A 245 -15.14 -12.85 -5.11
C ASN A 245 -15.33 -11.36 -4.79
N LEU A 246 -14.24 -10.59 -4.68
CA LEU A 246 -14.28 -9.15 -4.43
C LEU A 246 -14.33 -8.30 -5.72
N PHE A 247 -14.03 -8.90 -6.87
CA PHE A 247 -14.00 -8.22 -8.17
C PHE A 247 -15.33 -7.56 -8.57
N PRO A 248 -16.52 -8.16 -8.39
CA PRO A 248 -17.78 -7.59 -8.89
C PRO A 248 -18.33 -6.43 -8.05
N PHE A 249 -17.66 -6.01 -6.98
CA PHE A 249 -18.13 -4.92 -6.12
C PHE A 249 -17.45 -3.61 -6.49
N GLU A 250 -18.22 -2.57 -6.81
CA GLU A 250 -17.71 -1.25 -7.19
C GLU A 250 -16.71 -0.66 -6.18
N SER A 251 -16.87 -0.97 -4.89
CA SER A 251 -16.01 -0.46 -3.82
C SER A 251 -14.62 -1.11 -3.77
N THR A 252 -14.45 -2.31 -4.33
CA THR A 252 -13.19 -3.09 -4.31
C THR A 252 -12.69 -3.46 -5.70
N TYR A 253 -13.47 -3.19 -6.73
CA TYR A 253 -13.20 -3.56 -8.12
C TYR A 253 -11.83 -3.10 -8.61
N ASP A 254 -11.47 -1.83 -8.40
CA ASP A 254 -10.19 -1.30 -8.86
C ASP A 254 -9.03 -2.05 -8.23
N GLU A 255 -9.02 -2.17 -6.90
CA GLU A 255 -7.96 -2.89 -6.18
C GLU A 255 -7.91 -4.38 -6.52
N ALA A 256 -9.07 -5.03 -6.71
CA ALA A 256 -9.12 -6.44 -7.07
C ALA A 256 -8.58 -6.65 -8.49
N THR A 257 -8.92 -5.75 -9.42
CA THR A 257 -8.46 -5.80 -10.81
C THR A 257 -6.95 -5.64 -10.90
N GLU A 258 -6.37 -4.69 -10.17
CA GLU A 258 -4.91 -4.52 -10.11
C GLU A 258 -4.22 -5.78 -9.57
N VAL A 259 -4.77 -6.43 -8.53
CA VAL A 259 -4.23 -7.71 -8.03
C VAL A 259 -4.26 -8.79 -9.10
N LEU A 260 -5.35 -8.91 -9.86
CA LEU A 260 -5.46 -9.90 -10.94
C LEU A 260 -4.50 -9.60 -12.10
N ILE A 261 -4.30 -8.32 -12.45
CA ILE A 261 -3.32 -7.90 -13.46
C ILE A 261 -1.91 -8.33 -13.04
N GLU A 262 -1.51 -8.09 -11.80
CA GLU A 262 -0.16 -8.49 -11.34
C GLU A 262 0.00 -10.00 -11.20
N LEU A 263 -1.09 -10.71 -10.91
CA LEU A 263 -1.07 -12.16 -10.90
C LEU A 263 -0.86 -12.73 -12.32
N LEU A 264 -1.56 -12.19 -13.31
CA LEU A 264 -1.44 -12.60 -14.72
C LEU A 264 -0.07 -12.24 -15.32
N SER A 265 0.49 -11.10 -14.91
CA SER A 265 1.81 -10.64 -15.38
C SER A 265 2.98 -11.40 -14.75
N SER A 266 2.71 -12.28 -13.76
CA SER A 266 3.77 -13.02 -13.08
C SER A 266 4.24 -14.22 -13.92
N PRO A 267 5.53 -14.31 -14.29
CA PRO A 267 6.05 -15.43 -15.10
C PRO A 267 5.98 -16.78 -14.36
N ARG A 268 5.71 -16.76 -13.05
CA ARG A 268 5.67 -17.95 -12.18
C ARG A 268 4.35 -18.73 -12.29
N ILE A 269 3.38 -18.19 -13.01
CA ILE A 269 2.06 -18.79 -13.23
C ILE A 269 2.08 -20.00 -14.17
N ALA A 270 3.15 -20.20 -14.96
CA ALA A 270 3.21 -21.21 -16.03
C ALA A 270 2.77 -22.62 -15.60
N LYS A 271 3.11 -23.06 -14.38
CA LYS A 271 2.72 -24.38 -13.85
C LYS A 271 1.23 -24.50 -13.50
N TYR A 272 0.57 -23.37 -13.27
CA TYR A 272 -0.81 -23.27 -12.81
C TYR A 272 -1.71 -22.53 -13.82
N GLN A 273 -1.18 -22.29 -15.02
CA GLN A 273 -1.77 -21.44 -16.04
C GLN A 273 -3.23 -21.82 -16.30
N ASP A 274 -3.52 -23.08 -16.62
CA ASP A 274 -4.88 -23.49 -16.99
C ASP A 274 -5.91 -23.17 -15.90
N THR A 275 -5.58 -23.47 -14.64
CA THR A 275 -6.49 -23.23 -13.51
C THR A 275 -6.72 -21.74 -13.27
N VAL A 276 -5.66 -20.93 -13.38
CA VAL A 276 -5.75 -19.49 -13.15
C VAL A 276 -6.47 -18.81 -14.31
N CYS A 277 -6.12 -19.17 -15.54
CA CYS A 277 -6.76 -18.66 -16.73
C CYS A 277 -8.25 -19.00 -16.72
N GLU A 278 -8.64 -20.23 -16.37
CA GLU A 278 -10.05 -20.61 -16.25
C GLU A 278 -10.80 -19.75 -15.22
N LYS A 279 -10.22 -19.54 -14.03
CA LYS A 279 -10.83 -18.75 -12.97
C LYS A 279 -10.96 -17.27 -13.34
N ILE A 280 -9.89 -16.66 -13.86
CA ILE A 280 -9.88 -15.24 -14.21
C ILE A 280 -10.73 -14.97 -15.45
N LEU A 281 -10.70 -15.85 -16.45
CA LEU A 281 -11.57 -15.75 -17.63
C LEU A 281 -13.04 -15.71 -17.22
N ARG A 282 -13.48 -16.63 -16.36
CA ARG A 282 -14.85 -16.62 -15.82
C ARG A 282 -15.24 -15.30 -15.15
N CYS A 283 -14.29 -14.67 -14.46
CA CYS A 283 -14.48 -13.39 -13.80
C CYS A 283 -14.64 -12.25 -14.81
N MET A 284 -13.71 -12.16 -15.77
CA MET A 284 -13.71 -11.14 -16.83
C MET A 284 -14.91 -11.25 -17.76
N THR A 285 -15.41 -12.45 -18.02
CA THR A 285 -16.55 -12.69 -18.91
C THR A 285 -17.89 -12.79 -18.18
N SER A 286 -17.91 -12.42 -16.90
CA SER A 286 -19.14 -12.41 -16.10
C SER A 286 -20.14 -11.39 -16.63
N GLU A 287 -21.42 -11.61 -16.34
CA GLU A 287 -22.49 -10.68 -16.73
C GLU A 287 -22.28 -9.28 -16.15
N TRP A 288 -21.72 -9.22 -14.94
CA TRP A 288 -21.34 -7.96 -14.31
C TRP A 288 -20.29 -7.22 -15.14
N ALA A 289 -19.20 -7.90 -15.54
CA ALA A 289 -18.12 -7.28 -16.31
C ALA A 289 -18.59 -6.81 -17.70
N LYS A 290 -19.47 -7.58 -18.37
CA LYS A 290 -20.10 -7.15 -19.63
C LYS A 290 -20.90 -5.87 -19.46
N ASN A 291 -21.77 -5.83 -18.44
CA ASN A 291 -22.60 -4.67 -18.15
C ASN A 291 -21.75 -3.43 -17.85
N GLN A 292 -20.61 -3.59 -17.15
CA GLN A 292 -19.69 -2.48 -16.90
C GLN A 292 -19.11 -1.87 -18.19
N ILE A 293 -18.70 -2.70 -19.16
CA ILE A 293 -18.21 -2.19 -20.45
C ILE A 293 -19.33 -1.51 -21.24
N THR A 294 -20.50 -2.14 -21.32
CA THR A 294 -21.63 -1.59 -22.06
C THR A 294 -22.07 -0.23 -21.48
N ALA A 295 -22.12 -0.12 -20.15
CA ALA A 295 -22.40 1.13 -19.46
C ALA A 295 -21.31 2.18 -19.73
N ALA A 296 -20.03 1.81 -19.63
CA ALA A 296 -18.91 2.72 -19.89
C ALA A 296 -18.90 3.27 -21.33
N ILE A 297 -19.22 2.42 -22.32
CA ILE A 297 -19.36 2.82 -23.73
C ILE A 297 -20.54 3.77 -23.92
N HIS A 298 -21.69 3.45 -23.31
CA HIS A 298 -22.90 4.27 -23.41
C HIS A 298 -22.72 5.64 -22.75
N ASP A 299 -22.10 5.68 -21.57
CA ASP A 299 -21.92 6.88 -20.76
C ASP A 299 -20.65 7.67 -21.14
N GLY A 300 -19.83 7.14 -22.05
CA GLY A 300 -18.53 7.72 -22.43
C GLY A 300 -17.53 7.77 -21.28
N ASN A 301 -17.71 6.95 -20.24
CA ASN A 301 -16.90 7.00 -19.03
C ASN A 301 -15.71 6.03 -19.14
N GLU A 302 -14.63 6.53 -19.72
CA GLU A 302 -13.39 5.78 -19.92
C GLU A 302 -12.84 5.18 -18.60
N MET A 303 -12.87 5.97 -17.52
CA MET A 303 -12.21 5.65 -16.26
C MET A 303 -12.73 4.35 -15.63
N VAL A 304 -14.03 4.07 -15.78
CA VAL A 304 -14.68 2.87 -15.21
C VAL A 304 -14.21 1.59 -15.91
N SER A 305 -13.91 1.68 -17.20
CA SER A 305 -13.59 0.51 -18.02
C SER A 305 -12.09 0.32 -18.27
N ARG A 306 -11.26 1.33 -17.96
CA ARG A 306 -9.79 1.27 -18.10
C ARG A 306 -9.16 0.08 -17.39
N ASN A 307 -9.58 -0.23 -16.16
CA ASN A 307 -9.00 -1.32 -15.39
C ASN A 307 -9.39 -2.70 -15.95
N LEU A 308 -10.66 -2.89 -16.33
CA LEU A 308 -11.10 -4.10 -17.03
C LEU A 308 -10.44 -4.26 -18.40
N CYS A 309 -10.28 -3.17 -19.15
CA CYS A 309 -9.53 -3.16 -20.40
C CYS A 309 -8.10 -3.68 -20.19
N ARG A 310 -7.37 -3.09 -19.22
CA ARG A 310 -6.01 -3.53 -18.86
C ARG A 310 -5.98 -5.00 -18.46
N LEU A 311 -6.96 -5.48 -17.70
CA LEU A 311 -7.04 -6.89 -17.31
C LEU A 311 -7.22 -7.81 -18.52
N ILE A 312 -8.13 -7.48 -19.43
CA ILE A 312 -8.40 -8.24 -20.65
C ILE A 312 -7.18 -8.24 -21.60
N THR A 313 -6.53 -7.09 -21.79
CA THR A 313 -5.28 -6.98 -22.56
C THR A 313 -4.17 -7.81 -21.93
N THR A 314 -3.95 -7.66 -20.61
CA THR A 314 -2.91 -8.42 -19.89
C THR A 314 -3.11 -9.93 -20.02
N PHE A 315 -4.36 -10.40 -20.03
CA PHE A 315 -4.67 -11.79 -20.29
C PHE A 315 -4.30 -12.21 -21.72
N GLY A 316 -4.63 -11.39 -22.72
CA GLY A 316 -4.35 -11.67 -24.12
C GLY A 316 -2.84 -11.73 -24.42
N ASP A 317 -2.10 -10.77 -23.86
CA ASP A 317 -0.65 -10.66 -24.04
C ASP A 317 0.10 -11.86 -23.45
N ASN A 318 -0.28 -12.28 -22.24
CA ASN A 318 0.44 -13.33 -21.52
C ASN A 318 -0.07 -14.76 -21.84
N PHE A 319 -1.30 -14.91 -22.34
CA PHE A 319 -1.96 -16.21 -22.50
C PHE A 319 -2.59 -16.44 -23.88
N SER A 320 -2.02 -15.83 -24.93
CA SER A 320 -2.46 -16.00 -26.33
C SER A 320 -2.52 -17.47 -26.77
N ASP A 321 -1.54 -18.30 -26.36
CA ASP A 321 -1.54 -19.73 -26.64
C ASP A 321 -2.76 -20.45 -26.02
N TYR A 322 -3.12 -20.09 -24.78
CA TYR A 322 -4.29 -20.65 -24.11
C TYR A 322 -5.58 -20.27 -24.87
N VAL A 323 -5.70 -19.01 -25.29
CA VAL A 323 -6.83 -18.53 -26.12
C VAL A 323 -6.92 -19.31 -27.43
N ALA A 324 -5.80 -19.52 -28.12
CA ALA A 324 -5.76 -20.23 -29.39
C ALA A 324 -6.18 -21.71 -29.27
N ILE A 325 -5.68 -22.41 -28.25
CA ILE A 325 -6.03 -23.82 -27.96
C ILE A 325 -7.52 -23.97 -27.65
N HIS A 326 -8.11 -22.95 -27.02
CA HIS A 326 -9.46 -22.97 -26.50
C HIS A 326 -10.48 -22.13 -27.27
N PHE A 327 -10.15 -21.74 -28.50
CA PHE A 327 -10.87 -20.76 -29.32
C PHE A 327 -12.38 -20.99 -29.45
N LEU A 328 -12.84 -22.24 -29.44
CA LEU A 328 -14.26 -22.61 -29.60
C LEU A 328 -15.07 -22.56 -28.30
N ARG A 329 -14.45 -22.29 -27.15
CA ARG A 329 -15.21 -22.18 -25.89
C ARG A 329 -16.01 -20.89 -25.86
N GLN A 330 -17.22 -20.96 -25.31
CA GLN A 330 -18.13 -19.82 -25.24
C GLN A 330 -17.57 -18.65 -24.43
N ASP A 331 -16.85 -18.91 -23.34
CA ASP A 331 -16.20 -17.89 -22.53
C ASP A 331 -15.07 -17.18 -23.28
N ILE A 332 -14.29 -17.90 -24.10
CA ILE A 332 -13.29 -17.29 -24.98
C ILE A 332 -13.94 -16.42 -26.07
N ILE A 333 -15.03 -16.87 -26.68
CA ILE A 333 -15.76 -16.06 -27.67
C ILE A 333 -16.23 -14.75 -27.05
N ILE A 334 -16.84 -14.81 -25.87
CA ILE A 334 -17.26 -13.62 -25.11
C ILE A 334 -16.07 -12.71 -24.82
N TYR A 335 -14.94 -13.27 -24.39
CA TYR A 335 -13.72 -12.50 -24.14
C TYR A 335 -13.25 -11.75 -25.39
N LEU A 336 -13.24 -12.40 -26.55
CA LEU A 336 -12.87 -11.77 -27.83
C LEU A 336 -13.88 -10.69 -28.25
N GLU A 337 -15.19 -10.90 -28.03
CA GLU A 337 -16.21 -9.87 -28.23
C GLU A 337 -15.96 -8.65 -27.34
N MET A 338 -15.58 -8.86 -26.06
CA MET A 338 -15.23 -7.79 -25.14
C MET A 338 -13.98 -7.02 -25.57
N MET A 339 -12.95 -7.70 -26.10
CA MET A 339 -11.80 -7.03 -26.71
C MET A 339 -12.22 -6.13 -27.88
N ILE A 340 -13.08 -6.63 -28.76
CA ILE A 340 -13.59 -5.86 -29.92
C ILE A 340 -14.38 -4.63 -29.46
N MET A 341 -15.19 -4.76 -28.40
CA MET A 341 -15.92 -3.62 -27.81
C MET A 341 -14.97 -2.52 -27.32
N PHE A 342 -13.82 -2.88 -26.73
CA PHE A 342 -12.82 -1.92 -26.31
C PHE A 342 -12.08 -1.26 -27.49
N ILE A 343 -11.79 -2.01 -28.56
CA ILE A 343 -11.20 -1.44 -29.77
C ILE A 343 -12.17 -0.44 -30.42
N GLY A 344 -13.46 -0.76 -30.40
CA GLY A 344 -14.53 0.10 -30.92
C GLY A 344 -15.02 1.18 -29.94
N PHE A 345 -14.27 1.51 -28.88
CA PHE A 345 -14.70 2.51 -27.91
C PHE A 345 -14.91 3.87 -28.59
N PRO A 346 -16.04 4.57 -28.33
CA PRO A 346 -16.39 5.78 -29.06
C PRO A 346 -15.43 6.93 -28.77
N GLY A 347 -15.05 7.67 -29.82
CA GLY A 347 -14.17 8.83 -29.73
C GLY A 347 -12.79 8.63 -30.37
N TYR A 348 -12.11 9.72 -30.69
CA TYR A 348 -10.76 9.67 -31.26
C TYR A 348 -9.70 9.50 -30.18
N PHE A 349 -8.78 8.56 -30.41
CA PHE A 349 -7.63 8.35 -29.53
C PHE A 349 -6.81 9.64 -29.34
N GLY A 350 -6.44 9.96 -28.10
CA GLY A 350 -5.63 11.12 -27.74
C GLY A 350 -6.39 12.45 -27.69
N GLN A 351 -7.69 12.43 -28.01
CA GLN A 351 -8.58 13.59 -27.91
C GLN A 351 -9.78 13.29 -27.00
N ASP A 352 -10.44 12.16 -27.21
CA ASP A 352 -11.67 11.78 -26.52
C ASP A 352 -11.48 10.58 -25.58
N GLN A 353 -10.48 9.72 -25.84
CA GLN A 353 -10.19 8.51 -25.05
C GLN A 353 -8.73 8.03 -25.18
N GLU A 354 -8.24 7.24 -24.21
CA GLU A 354 -6.94 6.55 -24.25
C GLU A 354 -7.05 4.99 -24.30
N ILE A 355 -8.25 4.42 -24.16
CA ILE A 355 -8.51 2.97 -24.15
C ILE A 355 -8.00 2.24 -25.39
N SER A 356 -8.20 2.79 -26.60
CA SER A 356 -7.83 2.10 -27.84
C SER A 356 -6.31 1.92 -28.00
N PHE A 357 -5.47 2.61 -27.22
CA PHE A 357 -4.01 2.45 -27.23
C PHE A 357 -3.53 1.31 -26.32
N LEU A 358 -4.40 0.79 -25.46
CA LEU A 358 -4.11 -0.39 -24.66
C LEU A 358 -4.21 -1.70 -25.45
N TYR A 359 -4.36 -1.64 -26.78
CA TYR A 359 -4.44 -2.79 -27.70
C TYR A 359 -3.41 -2.68 -28.83
#